data_AF-A0A923VH37-F1
#
_entry.id   AF-A0A923VH37-F1
#
_cell.length_a   1.000
_cell.length_b   1.000
_cell.length_c   1.000
_cell.angle_alpha   90.00
_cell.angle_beta   90.00
_cell.angle_gamma   90.00
#
_symmetry.space_group_name_H-M   'P 1'
#
loop_
_entity.id
_entity.type
_entity.pdbx_description
1 polymer ?
#
loop_
_entity_poly.entity_id
_entity_poly.type
_entity_poly.pdbx_seq_one_letter_code
_entity_poly.pdbx_strand_id
1 'polypeptide(L)' 'MFSKFIQRPVLAIVISLVILFIGSLAIKTLPTSQFPEVAPPVVMVSASYPGASAKSL' A
#
# COMPACT_ATOMS: atom_id res chain seq x y z
N MET A 1 -18.91 19.76 -20.82
CA MET A 1 -18.66 19.14 -19.50
C MET A 1 -18.73 20.17 -18.36
N PHE A 2 -17.91 21.23 -18.35
CA PHE A 2 -17.87 22.22 -17.25
C PHE A 2 -19.12 23.10 -17.07
N SER A 3 -19.86 23.41 -18.14
CA SER A 3 -21.09 24.23 -18.06
C SER A 3 -22.21 23.59 -17.21
N LYS A 4 -22.30 22.24 -17.17
CA LYS A 4 -23.29 21.51 -16.36
C LYS A 4 -23.04 21.65 -14.86
N PHE A 5 -21.78 21.76 -14.44
CA PHE A 5 -21.40 21.91 -13.02
C PHE A 5 -21.65 23.34 -12.52
N ILE A 6 -21.43 24.35 -13.37
CA ILE A 6 -21.69 25.76 -13.06
C ILE A 6 -23.21 26.02 -12.91
N GLN A 7 -24.04 25.37 -13.74
CA GLN A 7 -25.50 25.52 -13.69
C GLN A 7 -26.16 24.83 -12.47
N ARG A 8 -25.47 23.89 -11.82
CA ARG A 8 -25.96 23.18 -10.63
C ARG A 8 -24.89 23.17 -9.53
N PRO A 9 -24.73 24.29 -8.79
CA PRO A 9 -23.67 24.47 -7.81
C PRO A 9 -23.70 23.41 -6.69
N VAL A 10 -24.89 22.91 -6.33
CA VAL A 10 -25.04 21.85 -5.33
C VAL A 10 -24.35 20.54 -5.75
N LEU A 11 -24.46 20.13 -7.03
CA LEU A 11 -23.82 18.91 -7.51
C LEU A 11 -22.29 19.00 -7.47
N ALA A 12 -21.73 20.17 -7.78
CA ALA A 12 -20.28 20.39 -7.74
C ALA A 12 -19.72 20.23 -6.31
N ILE A 13 -20.42 20.79 -5.31
CA ILE A 13 -20.02 20.69 -3.89
C ILE A 13 -20.10 19.24 -3.40
N VAL A 14 -21.17 18.52 -3.77
CA VAL A 14 -21.32 17.09 -3.39
C VAL A 14 -20.17 16.25 -3.93
N ILE A 15 -19.80 16.44 -5.20
CA ILE A 15 -18.68 15.69 -5.80
C ILE A 15 -17.35 16.02 -5.12
N SER A 16 -17.11 17.30 -4.81
CA SER A 16 -15.91 17.71 -4.07
C SER A 16 -15.83 17.05 -2.70
N LEU A 17 -16.94 17.01 -1.95
CA LEU A 17 -17.01 16.33 -0.66
C LEU A 17 -16.77 14.83 -0.78
N VAL A 18 -17.37 14.17 -1.77
CA VAL A 18 -17.17 12.73 -2.02
C VAL A 18 -15.69 12.42 -2.28
N ILE A 19 -15.01 13.22 -3.11
CA ILE A 19 -13.59 13.04 -3.40
C ILE A 19 -12.75 13.21 -2.11
N LEU A 20 -13.08 14.21 -1.28
CA LEU A 20 -12.36 14.48 -0.04
C LEU A 20 -12.53 13.33 0.98
N PHE A 21 -13.75 12.80 1.13
CA PHE A 21 -14.00 11.66 2.03
C PHE A 21 -13.30 10.39 1.55
N ILE A 22 -13.39 10.06 0.27
CA ILE A 22 -12.71 8.90 -0.31
C ILE A 22 -11.19 9.04 -0.17
N GLY A 23 -10.64 10.22 -0.46
CA GLY A 23 -9.21 10.50 -0.30
C GLY A 23 -8.74 10.37 1.14
N SER A 24 -9.52 10.88 2.10
CA SER A 24 -9.22 10.75 3.53
C SER A 24 -9.20 9.29 3.99
N LEU A 25 -10.14 8.48 3.51
CA LEU A 25 -10.19 7.05 3.82
C LEU A 25 -8.99 6.32 3.22
N ALA A 26 -8.65 6.63 1.96
CA ALA A 26 -7.51 6.02 1.25
C ALA A 26 -6.18 6.24 1.99
N ILE A 27 -5.95 7.45 2.51
CA ILE A 27 -4.74 7.77 3.29
C ILE A 27 -4.60 6.86 4.52
N LYS A 28 -5.70 6.54 5.20
CA LYS A 28 -5.68 5.67 6.39
C LYS A 28 -5.44 4.21 6.04
N THR A 29 -5.92 3.76 4.88
CA THR A 29 -5.83 2.36 4.46
C THR A 29 -4.54 2.04 3.70
N LEU A 30 -3.82 3.05 3.21
CA LEU A 30 -2.64 2.82 2.38
C LEU A 30 -1.47 2.33 3.25
N PRO A 31 -0.91 1.14 2.97
CA PRO A 31 0.21 0.63 3.74
C PRO A 31 1.45 1.49 3.47
N THR A 32 2.08 1.97 4.53
CA THR A 32 3.31 2.74 4.46
C THR A 32 4.51 1.84 4.75
N SER A 33 5.45 1.76 3.82
CA SER A 33 6.77 1.13 4.03
C SER A 33 7.86 2.17 3.75
N GLN A 34 8.98 2.11 4.49
CA GLN A 34 10.12 3.03 4.28
C GLN A 34 10.81 2.78 2.94
N PHE A 35 10.84 1.52 2.53
CA PHE A 35 11.28 1.07 1.21
C PHE A 35 10.26 0.04 0.71
N PRO A 36 9.90 0.05 -0.58
CA PRO A 36 9.14 -1.04 -1.16
C PRO A 36 9.92 -2.35 -1.03
N GLU A 37 9.25 -3.50 -1.13
CA GLU A 37 9.94 -4.78 -1.25
C GLU A 37 10.79 -4.79 -2.53
N VAL A 38 12.07 -4.44 -2.36
CA VAL A 38 13.10 -4.45 -3.42
C VAL A 38 14.04 -5.64 -3.28
N ALA A 39 13.98 -6.36 -2.16
CA ALA A 39 14.80 -7.53 -1.93
C ALA A 39 14.26 -8.72 -2.75
N PRO A 40 15.10 -9.46 -3.48
CA PRO A 40 14.67 -10.70 -4.11
C PRO A 40 14.23 -11.70 -3.04
N PRO A 41 13.15 -12.48 -3.26
CA PRO A 41 12.68 -13.46 -2.30
C PRO A 41 13.74 -14.55 -2.12
N VAL A 42 14.26 -14.71 -0.90
CA VAL A 42 15.23 -15.76 -0.55
C VAL A 42 14.54 -16.84 0.27
N VAL A 43 14.58 -18.08 -0.21
CA VAL A 43 14.09 -19.24 0.53
C VAL A 43 15.24 -19.79 1.39
N MET A 44 15.11 -19.72 2.72
CA MET A 44 16.07 -20.32 3.64
C MET A 44 15.66 -21.75 3.98
N VAL A 45 16.54 -22.72 3.71
CA VAL A 45 16.36 -24.12 4.14
C VAL A 45 17.29 -24.37 5.32
N SER A 46 16.72 -24.63 6.50
CA SER A 46 17.47 -25.03 7.69
C SER A 46 17.27 -26.53 7.94
N ALA A 47 18.36 -27.22 8.21
CA ALA A 47 18.35 -28.61 8.68
C ALA A 47 19.28 -28.70 9.89
N SER A 48 18.81 -29.37 10.95
CA SER A 48 19.62 -29.60 12.15
C SER A 48 19.98 -31.08 12.22
N TYR A 49 21.28 -31.38 12.33
CA TYR A 49 21.79 -32.72 12.55
C TYR A 49 22.51 -32.78 13.92
N PRO A 50 21.85 -33.31 14.97
CA PRO A 50 22.45 -33.42 16.29
C PRO A 50 23.69 -34.33 16.27
N GLY A 51 24.84 -33.83 16.71
CA GLY A 51 26.10 -34.57 16.74
C GLY A 51 27.06 -34.32 15.56
N ALA A 52 26.70 -33.50 14.57
CA ALA A 52 27.65 -33.01 13.57
C ALA A 52 28.52 -31.88 14.14
N SER A 53 29.83 -31.93 13.88
CA SER A 53 30.73 -30.80 14.12
C SER A 53 30.77 -29.90 12.87
N ALA A 54 30.92 -28.59 13.07
CA ALA A 54 30.96 -27.59 12.01
C ALA A 54 32.28 -27.60 11.19
N LYS A 55 32.91 -28.75 10.98
CA LYS A 55 34.12 -28.92 10.16
C LYS A 55 33.70 -29.03 8.68
N SER A 56 33.21 -27.97 8.03
CA SER A 56 33.88 -26.78 7.45
C SER A 56 34.92 -27.09 6.37
N LEU A 57 34.46 -27.08 5.12
CA LEU A 57 35.14 -26.54 3.96
C LEU A 57 34.37 -25.28 3.53
#